data_AF-A0A1A3KL20-F1
#
_entry.id   AF-A0A1A3KL20-F1
#
_cell.length_a   1.000
_cell.length_b   1.000
_cell.length_c   1.000
_cell.angle_alpha   90.00
_cell.angle_beta   90.00
_cell.angle_gamma   90.00
#
_symmetry.space_group_name_H-M   'P 1'
#
loop_
_entity.id
_entity.type
_entity.pdbx_description
1 polymer ?
#
loop_
_entity_poly.entity_id
_entity_poly.type
_entity_poly.pdbx_seq_one_letter_code
_entity_poly.pdbx_strand_id
1 'polypeptide(L)'
;MFLIELVTAAVLPSHPAPSQPANTASAETLIPVGDRAVRLTSIGGSEQLLTRVASGMGGAVDAVVGFWGRDWPREISVLATGTDEQFRVAAGGGPAAQWADIAAVTVAEHVDPANRAVTGQRIVFAPGAAGMSMGALRIVLAHELFHYATRADTALDAPRRGGKSLVTSRTRLTPTR
;
A
#
# COMPACT_ATOMS: atom_id res chain seq x y z
N MET A 1 59.81 -13.28 28.72
CA MET A 1 58.97 -13.79 27.61
C MET A 1 58.82 -12.69 26.58
N PHE A 2 59.78 -12.62 25.65
CA PHE A 2 59.77 -11.75 24.47
C PHE A 2 59.79 -12.68 23.26
N LEU A 3 58.90 -12.47 22.29
CA LEU A 3 59.23 -12.65 20.87
C LEU A 3 58.22 -11.87 20.01
N ILE A 4 58.79 -11.10 19.10
CA ILE A 4 58.18 -10.34 18.01
C ILE A 4 57.84 -11.36 16.90
N GLU A 5 56.81 -11.16 16.10
CA GLU A 5 56.87 -11.57 14.69
C GLU A 5 55.95 -10.70 13.82
N LEU A 6 56.54 -10.30 12.70
CA LEU A 6 56.00 -9.56 11.57
C LEU A 6 55.20 -10.55 10.70
N VAL A 7 54.00 -10.21 10.23
CA VAL A 7 53.35 -11.00 9.17
C VAL A 7 52.91 -10.11 8.01
N THR A 8 53.42 -10.54 6.87
CA THR A 8 53.31 -10.09 5.48
C THR A 8 51.88 -9.99 4.96
N ALA A 9 51.64 -8.98 4.13
CA ALA A 9 50.44 -8.86 3.31
C ALA A 9 50.44 -9.92 2.19
N ALA A 10 49.35 -10.70 2.11
CA ALA A 10 49.02 -11.50 0.95
C ALA A 10 47.79 -10.87 0.26
N VAL A 11 48.00 -10.28 -0.91
CA VAL A 11 46.91 -9.88 -1.81
C VAL A 11 46.39 -11.15 -2.48
N LEU A 12 45.16 -11.54 -2.14
CA LEU A 12 44.43 -12.58 -2.85
C LEU A 12 43.62 -11.93 -3.99
N PRO A 13 43.58 -12.53 -5.20
CA PRO A 13 42.76 -12.02 -6.29
C PRO A 13 41.28 -12.11 -5.92
N SER A 14 40.59 -10.98 -6.04
CA SER A 14 39.15 -10.88 -5.82
C SER A 14 38.41 -11.78 -6.82
N HIS A 15 37.76 -12.83 -6.32
CA HIS A 15 36.73 -13.54 -7.08
C HIS A 15 35.57 -12.56 -7.34
N PRO A 16 35.05 -12.43 -8.58
CA PRO A 16 33.80 -11.74 -8.77
C PRO A 16 32.71 -12.53 -8.04
N ALA A 17 32.13 -11.92 -7.00
CA ALA A 17 30.95 -12.46 -6.36
C ALA A 17 29.85 -12.67 -7.41
N PRO A 18 29.10 -13.78 -7.38
CA PRO A 18 27.97 -13.95 -8.27
C PRO A 18 27.00 -12.79 -8.05
N SER A 19 26.64 -12.11 -9.14
CA SER A 19 25.68 -11.02 -9.17
C SER A 19 24.43 -11.43 -8.40
N GLN A 20 24.22 -10.85 -7.21
CA GLN A 20 22.93 -10.92 -6.56
C GLN A 20 21.89 -10.41 -7.57
N PRO A 21 20.77 -11.13 -7.78
CA PRO A 21 19.67 -10.57 -8.55
C PRO A 21 19.32 -9.24 -7.89
N ALA A 22 19.23 -8.18 -8.69
CA ALA A 22 18.85 -6.87 -8.22
C ALA A 22 17.54 -7.02 -7.45
N ASN A 23 17.60 -6.92 -6.13
CA ASN A 23 16.43 -6.61 -5.33
C ASN A 23 15.97 -5.28 -5.88
N THR A 24 14.93 -5.29 -6.73
CA THR A 24 14.24 -4.09 -7.16
C THR A 24 13.76 -3.41 -5.89
N ALA A 25 14.55 -2.46 -5.39
CA ALA A 25 14.23 -1.72 -4.20
C ALA A 25 12.87 -1.08 -4.46
N SER A 26 11.88 -1.40 -3.61
CA SER A 26 10.59 -0.74 -3.64
C SER A 26 10.83 0.76 -3.57
N ALA A 27 10.46 1.48 -4.63
CA ALA A 27 10.52 2.94 -4.61
C ALA A 27 9.48 3.41 -3.59
N GLU A 28 9.96 4.07 -2.54
CA GLU A 28 9.13 4.59 -1.46
C GLU A 28 9.27 6.11 -1.41
N THR A 29 8.13 6.81 -1.47
CA THR A 29 8.06 8.27 -1.44
C THR A 29 7.11 8.70 -0.34
N LEU A 30 7.51 9.67 0.48
CA LEU A 30 6.67 10.28 1.51
C LEU A 30 6.31 11.71 1.08
N ILE A 31 5.03 12.02 0.99
CA ILE A 31 4.55 13.36 0.62
C ILE A 31 3.65 13.96 1.72
N PRO A 32 3.76 15.26 2.02
CA PRO A 32 2.80 15.95 2.86
C PRO A 32 1.52 16.27 2.07
N VAL A 33 0.37 16.06 2.71
CA VAL A 33 -0.96 16.44 2.20
C VAL A 33 -1.76 17.07 3.33
N GLY A 34 -1.78 18.40 3.38
CA GLY A 34 -2.35 19.14 4.50
C GLY A 34 -1.63 18.79 5.81
N ASP A 35 -2.39 18.27 6.79
CA ASP A 35 -1.88 17.81 8.08
C ASP A 35 -1.65 16.28 8.14
N ARG A 36 -1.53 15.65 6.96
CA ARG A 36 -1.30 14.21 6.79
C ARG A 36 -0.02 13.95 6.02
N ALA A 37 0.57 12.79 6.28
CA ALA A 37 1.69 12.26 5.52
C ALA A 37 1.25 11.03 4.74
N VAL A 38 1.62 10.95 3.47
CA VAL A 38 1.21 9.87 2.56
C VAL A 38 2.45 9.15 2.08
N ARG A 39 2.56 7.89 2.48
CA ARG A 39 3.61 6.96 2.07
C ARG A 39 3.15 6.22 0.83
N LEU A 40 3.84 6.44 -0.27
CA LEU A 40 3.61 5.82 -1.56
C LEU A 40 4.68 4.76 -1.77
N THR A 41 4.28 3.52 -2.01
CA THR A 41 5.19 2.40 -2.26
C THR A 41 4.81 1.71 -3.56
N SER A 42 5.81 1.32 -4.35
CA SER A 42 5.62 0.48 -5.55
C SER A 42 6.25 -0.89 -5.35
N ILE A 43 5.52 -1.97 -5.65
CA ILE A 43 6.09 -3.31 -5.86
C ILE A 43 5.97 -3.70 -7.34
N GLY A 44 6.72 -3.00 -8.19
CA GLY A 44 6.62 -3.13 -9.64
C GLY A 44 5.38 -2.48 -10.24
N GLY A 45 4.65 -1.69 -9.46
CA GLY A 45 3.51 -0.91 -9.92
C GLY A 45 3.91 0.33 -10.73
N SER A 46 2.93 0.96 -11.37
CA SER A 46 3.13 2.13 -12.23
C SER A 46 3.51 3.38 -11.42
N GLU A 47 4.67 3.97 -11.68
CA GLU A 47 5.07 5.28 -11.14
C GLU A 47 4.14 6.41 -11.59
N GLN A 48 3.59 6.30 -12.81
CA GLN A 48 2.58 7.24 -13.30
C GLN A 48 1.30 7.16 -12.47
N LEU A 49 0.89 5.95 -12.06
CA LEU A 49 -0.26 5.77 -11.17
C LEU A 49 0.01 6.42 -9.81
N LEU A 50 1.18 6.19 -9.20
CA LEU A 50 1.54 6.82 -7.92
C LEU A 50 1.59 8.34 -8.01
N THR A 51 2.12 8.90 -9.10
CA THR A 51 2.09 10.35 -9.37
C THR A 51 0.67 10.90 -9.44
N ARG A 52 -0.24 10.17 -10.11
CA ARG A 52 -1.66 10.56 -10.21
C ARG A 52 -2.39 10.42 -8.87
N VAL A 53 -2.06 9.40 -8.08
CA VAL A 53 -2.59 9.25 -6.71
C VAL A 53 -2.10 10.40 -5.83
N ALA A 54 -0.81 10.74 -5.87
CA ALA A 54 -0.25 11.88 -5.14
C ALA A 54 -1.00 13.18 -5.47
N SER A 55 -1.22 13.45 -6.76
CA SER A 55 -1.97 14.63 -7.22
C SER A 55 -3.44 14.62 -6.79
N GLY A 56 -4.08 13.45 -6.72
CA GLY A 56 -5.48 13.31 -6.30
C GLY A 56 -5.70 13.28 -4.79
N MET A 57 -4.65 13.03 -3.99
CA MET A 57 -4.79 12.75 -2.57
C MET A 57 -5.32 13.93 -1.76
N GLY A 58 -4.93 15.17 -2.09
CA GLY A 58 -5.45 16.37 -1.42
C GLY A 58 -6.97 16.46 -1.48
N GLY A 59 -7.54 16.37 -2.69
CA GLY A 59 -9.00 16.40 -2.86
C GLY A 59 -9.72 15.22 -2.22
N ALA A 60 -9.11 14.04 -2.18
CA ALA A 60 -9.66 12.89 -1.46
C ALA A 60 -9.67 13.11 0.06
N VAL A 61 -8.59 13.64 0.63
CA VAL A 61 -8.50 14.00 2.06
C VAL A 61 -9.55 15.04 2.41
N ASP A 62 -9.70 16.09 1.60
CA ASP A 62 -10.70 17.15 1.82
C ASP A 62 -12.13 16.59 1.79
N ALA A 63 -12.43 15.70 0.84
CA ALA A 63 -13.73 15.06 0.74
C ALA A 63 -14.04 14.19 1.98
N VAL A 64 -13.08 13.36 2.42
CA VAL A 64 -13.24 12.52 3.61
C VAL A 64 -13.34 13.37 4.88
N VAL A 65 -12.55 14.43 5.01
CA VAL A 65 -12.64 15.35 6.14
C VAL A 65 -13.99 16.06 6.18
N GLY A 66 -14.51 16.50 5.03
CA GLY A 66 -15.82 17.14 4.94
C GLY A 66 -16.99 16.21 5.28
N PHE A 67 -16.87 14.91 4.96
CA PHE A 67 -17.94 13.94 5.19
C PHE A 67 -17.85 13.24 6.56
N TRP A 68 -16.66 12.78 6.95
CA TRP A 68 -16.42 11.96 8.15
C TRP A 68 -15.82 12.74 9.33
N GLY A 69 -15.09 13.83 9.04
CA GLY A 69 -14.34 14.58 10.04
C GLY A 69 -12.83 14.25 10.03
N ARG A 70 -12.11 14.78 11.02
CA ARG A 70 -10.63 14.77 11.06
C ARG A 70 -10.02 13.67 11.92
N ASP A 71 -10.82 13.01 12.76
CA ASP A 71 -10.37 12.04 13.77
C ASP A 71 -10.12 10.66 13.16
N TRP A 72 -9.08 10.56 12.33
CA TRP A 72 -8.61 9.32 11.71
C TRP A 72 -7.11 9.43 11.35
N PRO A 73 -6.38 8.31 11.15
CA PRO A 73 -4.92 8.29 11.12
C PRO A 73 -4.26 9.28 10.16
N ARG A 74 -3.26 10.02 10.65
CA ARG A 74 -2.55 11.07 9.87
C ARG A 74 -1.51 10.50 8.91
N GLU A 75 -1.07 9.27 9.10
CA GLU A 75 -0.19 8.56 8.18
C GLU A 75 -1.00 7.62 7.30
N ILE A 76 -0.96 7.84 5.99
CA ILE A 76 -1.70 7.05 5.00
C ILE A 76 -0.68 6.25 4.20
N SER A 77 -0.89 4.94 4.10
CA SER A 77 -0.04 4.07 3.27
C SER A 77 -0.78 3.69 1.98
N VAL A 78 -0.12 3.85 0.84
CA VAL A 78 -0.60 3.46 -0.48
C VAL A 78 0.43 2.57 -1.15
N LEU A 79 -0.04 1.46 -1.73
CA LEU A 79 0.75 0.49 -2.45
C LEU A 79 0.24 0.35 -3.89
N ALA A 80 1.11 0.54 -4.88
CA ALA A 80 0.83 0.16 -6.27
C ALA A 80 1.48 -1.18 -6.61
N THR A 81 0.72 -2.10 -7.19
CA THR A 81 1.20 -3.42 -7.61
C THR A 81 1.36 -3.52 -9.11
N GLY A 82 2.36 -4.28 -9.58
CA GLY A 82 2.65 -4.46 -11.01
C GLY A 82 1.88 -5.58 -11.68
N THR A 83 1.39 -6.56 -10.92
CA THR A 83 0.65 -7.71 -11.45
C THR A 83 -0.60 -8.02 -10.63
N ASP A 84 -1.58 -8.69 -11.23
CA ASP A 84 -2.80 -9.13 -10.54
C ASP A 84 -2.48 -10.10 -9.39
N GLU A 85 -1.42 -10.89 -9.52
CA GLU A 85 -0.95 -11.79 -8.47
C GLU A 85 -0.37 -11.02 -7.28
N GLN A 86 0.46 -10.00 -7.54
CA GLN A 86 0.96 -9.11 -6.49
C GLN A 86 -0.19 -8.37 -5.80
N PHE A 87 -1.15 -7.86 -6.58
CA PHE A 87 -2.37 -7.25 -6.06
C PHE A 87 -3.12 -8.20 -5.15
N ARG A 88 -3.40 -9.42 -5.62
CA ARG A 88 -4.12 -10.46 -4.89
C ARG A 88 -3.45 -10.79 -3.57
N VAL A 89 -2.13 -11.01 -3.58
CA VAL A 89 -1.38 -11.32 -2.36
C VAL A 89 -1.43 -10.15 -1.37
N ALA A 90 -1.21 -8.91 -1.85
CA ALA A 90 -1.29 -7.71 -1.02
C ALA A 90 -2.71 -7.44 -0.49
N ALA A 91 -3.73 -7.88 -1.22
CA ALA A 91 -5.15 -7.77 -0.88
C ALA A 91 -5.66 -8.88 0.06
N GLY A 92 -4.83 -9.87 0.42
CA GLY A 92 -5.19 -10.95 1.35
C GLY A 92 -5.34 -12.34 0.77
N GLY A 93 -5.01 -12.54 -0.51
CA GLY A 93 -5.03 -13.85 -1.15
C GLY A 93 -6.43 -14.31 -1.56
N GLY A 94 -6.66 -15.61 -1.55
CA GLY A 94 -7.90 -16.22 -2.08
C GLY A 94 -7.92 -16.39 -3.61
N PRO A 95 -9.04 -16.85 -4.18
CA PRO A 95 -9.13 -17.16 -5.62
C PRO A 95 -9.00 -15.93 -6.52
N ALA A 96 -8.32 -16.05 -7.66
CA ALA A 96 -8.08 -14.93 -8.58
C ALA A 96 -9.37 -14.25 -9.07
N ALA A 97 -10.43 -15.03 -9.35
CA ALA A 97 -11.73 -14.51 -9.80
C ALA A 97 -12.38 -13.52 -8.82
N GLN A 98 -12.01 -13.55 -7.53
CA GLN A 98 -12.50 -12.62 -6.52
C GLN A 98 -11.99 -11.18 -6.74
N TRP A 99 -10.85 -11.05 -7.41
CA TRP A 99 -10.10 -9.80 -7.58
C TRP A 99 -10.12 -9.30 -9.02
N ALA A 100 -10.72 -10.07 -9.92
CA ALA A 100 -11.00 -9.63 -11.27
C ALA A 100 -11.80 -8.31 -11.22
N ASP A 101 -11.38 -7.37 -12.06
CA ASP A 101 -11.99 -6.05 -12.19
C ASP A 101 -11.99 -5.22 -10.89
N ILE A 102 -11.08 -5.44 -9.94
CA ILE A 102 -10.93 -4.57 -8.76
C ILE A 102 -9.85 -3.54 -9.02
N ALA A 103 -10.19 -2.26 -8.90
CA ALA A 103 -9.26 -1.15 -9.14
C ALA A 103 -8.32 -0.92 -7.94
N ALA A 104 -8.90 -0.99 -6.75
CA ALA A 104 -8.19 -0.80 -5.49
C ALA A 104 -8.96 -1.44 -4.34
N VAL A 105 -8.24 -1.66 -3.24
CA VAL A 105 -8.78 -2.16 -1.99
C VAL A 105 -8.09 -1.49 -0.81
N THR A 106 -8.85 -1.24 0.24
CA THR A 106 -8.30 -0.90 1.55
C THR A 106 -8.24 -2.15 2.40
N VAL A 107 -7.06 -2.44 2.92
CA VAL A 107 -6.80 -3.61 3.78
C VAL A 107 -6.17 -3.19 5.09
N ALA A 108 -6.38 -3.99 6.14
CA ALA A 108 -5.72 -3.84 7.43
C ALA A 108 -5.36 -5.21 7.99
N GLU A 109 -4.17 -5.34 8.56
CA GLU A 109 -3.69 -6.60 9.15
C GLU A 109 -4.41 -6.92 10.47
N HIS A 110 -4.67 -5.90 11.27
CA HIS A 110 -5.41 -6.02 12.52
C HIS A 110 -6.27 -4.79 12.78
N VAL A 111 -7.45 -5.02 13.36
CA VAL A 111 -8.31 -3.97 13.89
C VAL A 111 -8.62 -4.31 15.33
N ASP A 112 -8.38 -3.36 16.23
CA ASP A 112 -8.76 -3.39 17.64
C ASP A 112 -9.89 -2.37 17.86
N PRO A 113 -11.16 -2.84 17.84
CA PRO A 113 -12.30 -1.94 17.98
C PRO A 113 -12.43 -1.34 19.38
N ALA A 114 -11.91 -2.03 20.41
CA ALA A 114 -12.02 -1.55 21.79
C ALA A 114 -11.18 -0.28 22.00
N ASN A 115 -10.03 -0.21 21.33
CA ASN A 115 -9.13 0.94 21.40
C ASN A 115 -9.21 1.85 20.15
N ARG A 116 -10.17 1.61 19.23
CA ARG A 116 -10.28 2.28 17.92
C ARG A 116 -8.93 2.31 17.17
N ALA A 117 -8.18 1.21 17.20
CA ALA A 117 -6.85 1.12 16.61
C ALA A 117 -6.82 0.17 15.39
N VAL A 118 -6.00 0.51 14.40
CA VAL A 118 -5.80 -0.28 13.18
C VAL A 118 -4.31 -0.38 12.88
N THR A 119 -3.80 -1.59 12.61
CA THR A 119 -2.40 -1.81 12.23
C THR A 119 -2.29 -2.44 10.84
N GLY A 120 -1.17 -2.14 10.16
CA GLY A 120 -0.91 -2.62 8.80
C GLY A 120 -1.91 -2.11 7.75
N GLN A 121 -2.55 -0.95 8.00
CA GLN A 121 -3.57 -0.42 7.10
C GLN A 121 -2.96 0.26 5.87
N ARG A 122 -3.45 -0.12 4.69
CA ARG A 122 -2.97 0.41 3.40
C ARG A 122 -4.05 0.36 2.33
N ILE A 123 -3.98 1.30 1.41
CA ILE A 123 -4.72 1.28 0.15
C ILE A 123 -3.84 0.58 -0.89
N VAL A 124 -4.32 -0.49 -1.51
CA VAL A 124 -3.61 -1.25 -2.53
C VAL A 124 -4.30 -1.01 -3.87
N PHE A 125 -3.56 -0.57 -4.89
CA PHE A 125 -4.04 -0.41 -6.26
C PHE A 125 -3.60 -1.57 -7.15
N ALA A 126 -4.55 -2.12 -7.90
CA ALA A 126 -4.30 -3.12 -8.93
C ALA A 126 -3.60 -2.48 -10.14
N PRO A 127 -2.84 -3.26 -10.93
CA PRO A 127 -2.13 -2.73 -12.11
C PRO A 127 -3.09 -2.08 -13.13
N GLY A 128 -4.31 -2.60 -13.26
CA GLY A 128 -5.34 -2.04 -14.15
C GLY A 128 -5.75 -0.60 -13.82
N ALA A 129 -5.53 -0.12 -12.59
CA ALA A 129 -5.84 1.25 -12.20
C ALA A 129 -5.01 2.30 -12.98
N ALA A 130 -3.85 1.91 -13.51
CA ALA A 130 -3.01 2.80 -14.32
C ALA A 130 -3.74 3.28 -15.60
N GLY A 131 -4.63 2.45 -16.17
CA GLY A 131 -5.41 2.76 -17.37
C GLY A 131 -6.67 3.60 -17.12
N MET A 132 -7.02 3.88 -15.86
CA MET A 132 -8.24 4.63 -15.55
C MET A 132 -8.15 6.08 -16.01
N SER A 133 -9.29 6.71 -16.27
CA SER A 133 -9.37 8.18 -16.41
C SER A 133 -9.04 8.89 -15.10
N MET A 134 -8.66 10.17 -15.16
CA MET A 134 -8.39 10.96 -13.94
C MET A 134 -9.62 11.05 -13.03
N GLY A 135 -10.82 11.23 -13.60
CA GLY A 135 -12.06 11.31 -12.83
C GLY A 135 -12.38 10.00 -12.12
N ALA A 136 -12.29 8.87 -12.83
CA ALA A 136 -12.56 7.56 -12.22
C ALA A 136 -11.55 7.23 -11.11
N LEU A 137 -10.26 7.53 -11.31
CA LEU A 137 -9.24 7.33 -10.27
C LEU A 137 -9.50 8.18 -9.02
N ARG A 138 -9.93 9.44 -9.19
CA ARG A 138 -10.30 10.31 -8.06
C ARG A 138 -11.45 9.73 -7.23
N ILE A 139 -12.47 9.18 -7.89
CA ILE A 139 -13.61 8.54 -7.23
C ILE A 139 -13.14 7.32 -6.43
N VAL A 140 -12.34 6.43 -7.05
CA VAL A 140 -11.79 5.25 -6.36
C VAL A 140 -10.92 5.66 -5.17
N LEU A 141 -10.04 6.64 -5.35
CA LEU A 141 -9.16 7.10 -4.28
C LEU A 141 -9.95 7.65 -3.08
N ALA A 142 -10.96 8.48 -3.33
CA ALA A 142 -11.82 8.99 -2.26
C ALA A 142 -12.61 7.87 -1.57
N HIS A 143 -13.10 6.89 -2.34
CA HIS A 143 -13.82 5.73 -1.81
C HIS A 143 -12.94 4.87 -0.89
N GLU A 144 -11.73 4.53 -1.33
CA GLU A 144 -10.81 3.74 -0.53
C GLU A 144 -10.31 4.53 0.68
N LEU A 145 -10.02 5.82 0.53
CA LEU A 145 -9.62 6.66 1.66
C LEU A 145 -10.74 6.80 2.70
N PHE A 146 -12.00 6.80 2.28
CA PHE A 146 -13.12 6.75 3.22
C PHE A 146 -13.10 5.46 4.04
N HIS A 147 -12.96 4.28 3.40
CA HIS A 147 -12.80 3.01 4.13
C HIS A 147 -11.61 3.03 5.09
N TYR A 148 -10.50 3.66 4.68
CA TYR A 148 -9.31 3.83 5.50
C TYR A 148 -9.62 4.63 6.78
N ALA A 149 -10.34 5.75 6.61
CA ALA A 149 -10.69 6.66 7.70
C ALA A 149 -11.70 6.05 8.67
N THR A 150 -12.64 5.23 8.19
CA THR A 150 -13.71 4.68 9.02
C THR A 150 -13.42 3.29 9.57
N ARG A 151 -12.26 2.69 9.27
CA ARG A 151 -12.00 1.26 9.56
C ARG A 151 -12.07 0.94 11.05
N ALA A 152 -11.54 1.80 11.90
CA ALA A 152 -11.56 1.62 13.35
C ALA A 152 -13.00 1.57 13.90
N ASP A 153 -13.90 2.36 13.30
CA ASP A 153 -15.28 2.53 13.76
C ASP A 153 -16.23 1.50 13.15
N THR A 154 -16.04 1.16 11.87
CA THR A 154 -16.93 0.25 11.13
C THR A 154 -16.62 -1.22 11.37
N ALA A 155 -15.46 -1.56 11.94
CA ALA A 155 -15.17 -2.92 12.38
C ALA A 155 -16.10 -3.41 13.50
N LEU A 156 -16.75 -2.50 14.23
CA LEU A 156 -17.79 -2.82 15.20
C LEU A 156 -19.06 -3.40 14.55
N ASP A 157 -19.33 -3.08 13.28
CA ASP A 157 -20.52 -3.50 12.53
C ASP A 157 -20.26 -4.69 11.57
N ALA A 158 -19.02 -5.17 11.46
CA ALA A 158 -18.68 -6.28 10.57
C ALA A 158 -18.91 -7.66 11.25
N PRO A 159 -19.56 -8.64 10.59
CA PRO A 159 -19.71 -9.99 11.13
C PRO A 159 -18.34 -10.59 11.46
N ARG A 160 -18.11 -10.93 12.74
CA ARG A 160 -16.87 -11.54 13.22
C ARG A 160 -16.66 -12.90 12.54
N ARG A 161 -15.87 -12.96 11.46
CA ARG A 161 -15.24 -14.21 11.02
C ARG A 161 -13.87 -14.30 11.69
N GLY A 162 -13.74 -15.25 12.61
CA GLY A 162 -12.59 -15.41 13.49
C GLY A 162 -11.28 -15.75 12.76
N GLY A 163 -10.18 -15.33 13.40
CA GLY A 163 -8.80 -15.73 13.10
C GLY A 163 -8.10 -14.84 12.07
N LYS A 164 -7.22 -13.93 12.54
CA LYS A 164 -6.35 -13.05 11.73
C LYS A 164 -7.09 -12.43 10.52
N SER A 165 -8.12 -11.65 10.79
CA SER A 165 -9.03 -11.18 9.75
C SER A 165 -8.44 -9.96 9.05
N LEU A 166 -7.83 -10.18 7.87
CA LEU A 166 -7.61 -9.10 6.93
C LEU A 166 -8.97 -8.58 6.48
N VAL A 167 -9.40 -7.44 7.02
CA VAL A 167 -10.64 -6.78 6.59
C VAL A 167 -10.34 -6.07 5.27
N THR A 168 -11.14 -6.32 4.24
CA THR A 168 -10.92 -5.80 2.87
C THR A 168 -12.18 -5.13 2.33
N SER A 169 -12.05 -3.89 1.87
CA SER A 169 -13.08 -3.17 1.08
C SER A 169 -12.71 -3.24 -0.42
N ARG A 170 -13.67 -3.24 -1.35
CA ARG A 170 -13.40 -3.46 -2.80
C ARG A 170 -14.11 -2.47 -3.70
N THR A 171 -13.38 -1.87 -4.65
CA THR A 171 -13.95 -1.03 -5.72
C THR A 171 -13.72 -1.63 -7.11
N ARG A 172 -14.78 -1.73 -7.92
CA ARG A 172 -14.71 -2.31 -9.26
C ARG A 172 -14.27 -1.31 -10.34
N LEU A 173 -13.46 -1.78 -11.30
CA LEU A 173 -13.24 -1.18 -12.60
C LEU A 173 -14.54 -1.34 -13.41
N THR A 174 -15.23 -0.24 -13.68
CA THR A 174 -16.34 -0.27 -14.63
C THR A 174 -15.77 -0.39 -16.05
N PRO A 175 -16.29 -1.29 -16.92
CA PRO A 175 -15.93 -1.27 -18.33
C PRO A 175 -16.38 0.06 -18.93
N THR A 176 -15.44 0.85 -19.44
CA THR A 176 -15.79 1.94 -20.36
C THR A 176 -16.32 1.28 -21.63
N ARG A 177 -17.61 1.45 -21.88
CA ARG A 177 -18.25 1.09 -23.14
C ARG A 177 -17.92 2.12 -24.21
#